data_AF-A0A519GK48-F1
#
_entry.id   AF-A0A519GK48-F1
#
_cell.length_a   1.000
_cell.length_b   1.000
_cell.length_c   1.000
_cell.angle_alpha   90.00
_cell.angle_beta   90.00
_cell.angle_gamma   90.00
#
_symmetry.space_group_name_H-M   'P 1'
#
loop_
_entity.id
_entity.type
_entity.pdbx_description
1 polymer ?
#
loop_
_entity_poly.entity_id
_entity_poly.type
_entity_poly.pdbx_seq_one_letter_code
_entity_poly.pdbx_strand_id
1 'polypeptide(L)'
;MSTHATVQAVTDRIRERSQSTRSAYLQRLREIRNRDRGADRMGCANVAHAVAGAPANDKLRIVAERGPNLGIVTAYNDMLSAHAPYQGYPDIIKHEARGLGATAQVAGGVPAMCDGVTQGTPGMELSLFSRDLIAMSTAVALTHDMFDAALMLGVCDKIVPGLLIGALHFGHLPTVFVPAGPMASGLSNTAKSKVRDQAAQGLVGRKGLLEAEMAAYHSVGTC
;
A
#
# COMPACT_ATOMS: atom_id res chain seq x y z
N MET A 1 15.41 19.71 19.96
CA MET A 1 16.67 19.39 19.25
C MET A 1 16.78 20.29 18.03
N SER A 2 17.92 20.94 17.81
CA SER A 2 18.17 21.69 16.57
C SER A 2 18.45 20.69 15.43
N THR A 3 17.80 20.86 14.29
CA THR A 3 18.02 20.05 13.09
C THR A 3 19.42 20.29 12.54
N HIS A 4 20.12 19.23 12.11
CA HIS A 4 21.47 19.34 11.54
C HIS A 4 21.49 20.29 10.32
N ALA A 5 22.48 21.17 10.24
CA ALA A 5 22.55 22.26 9.24
C ALA A 5 22.40 21.75 7.79
N THR A 6 23.05 20.63 7.45
CA THR A 6 22.90 20.01 6.12
C THR A 6 21.47 19.56 5.82
N VAL A 7 20.78 18.97 6.80
CA VAL A 7 19.38 18.52 6.61
C VAL A 7 18.48 19.73 6.39
N GLN A 8 18.70 20.82 7.13
CA GLN A 8 18.00 22.08 6.94
C GLN A 8 18.24 22.65 5.53
N ALA A 9 19.50 22.77 5.11
CA ALA A 9 19.87 23.30 3.79
C ALA A 9 19.27 22.47 2.63
N VAL A 10 19.31 21.13 2.72
CA VAL A 10 18.69 20.25 1.72
C VAL A 10 17.17 20.43 1.69
N THR A 11 16.53 20.52 2.86
CA THR A 11 15.09 20.71 3.00
C THR A 11 14.65 22.03 2.38
N ASP A 12 15.37 23.11 2.66
CA ASP A 12 15.02 24.45 2.15
C ASP A 12 15.22 24.53 0.63
N ARG A 13 16.28 23.93 0.10
CA ARG A 13 16.47 23.80 -1.35
C ARG A 13 15.35 23.01 -2.04
N ILE A 14 14.85 21.94 -1.41
CA ILE A 14 13.70 21.18 -1.94
C ILE A 14 12.43 22.02 -1.88
N ARG A 15 12.20 22.77 -0.79
CA ARG A 15 11.04 23.67 -0.64
C ARG A 15 11.04 24.77 -1.70
N GLU A 16 12.18 25.42 -1.91
CA GLU A 16 12.36 26.46 -2.92
C GLU A 16 12.11 25.90 -4.33
N ARG A 17 12.78 24.81 -4.69
CA ARG A 17 12.62 24.16 -6.00
C ARG A 17 11.19 23.69 -6.28
N SER A 18 10.46 23.27 -5.25
CA SER A 18 9.08 22.76 -5.37
C SER A 18 8.00 23.80 -5.10
N GLN A 19 8.36 25.07 -4.87
CA GLN A 19 7.42 26.09 -4.39
C GLN A 19 6.19 26.22 -5.30
N SER A 20 6.39 26.30 -6.61
CA SER A 20 5.30 26.51 -7.58
C SER A 20 4.38 25.29 -7.68
N THR A 21 4.95 24.10 -7.88
CA THR A 21 4.21 22.85 -8.02
C THR A 21 3.49 22.45 -6.73
N ARG A 22 4.14 22.62 -5.58
CA ARG A 22 3.54 22.37 -4.26
C ARG A 22 2.40 23.36 -3.97
N SER A 23 2.56 24.64 -4.32
CA SER A 23 1.50 25.63 -4.10
C SER A 23 0.26 25.32 -4.95
N ALA A 24 0.45 24.99 -6.22
CA ALA A 24 -0.64 24.56 -7.11
C ALA A 24 -1.33 23.29 -6.59
N TYR A 25 -0.56 22.30 -6.12
CA TYR A 25 -1.09 21.10 -5.52
C TYR A 25 -1.94 21.38 -4.27
N LEU A 26 -1.42 22.14 -3.32
CA LEU A 26 -2.14 22.48 -2.08
C LEU A 26 -3.39 23.33 -2.34
N GLN A 27 -3.37 24.19 -3.35
CA GLN A 27 -4.56 24.91 -3.80
C GLN A 27 -5.64 23.93 -4.28
N ARG A 28 -5.31 23.01 -5.18
CA ARG A 28 -6.23 21.97 -5.64
C ARG A 28 -6.81 21.16 -4.47
N LEU A 29 -6.00 20.79 -3.49
CA LEU A 29 -6.48 20.06 -2.31
C LEU A 29 -7.50 20.87 -1.50
N ARG A 30 -7.26 22.18 -1.30
CA ARG A 30 -8.20 23.06 -0.59
C ARG A 30 -9.53 23.18 -1.33
N GLU A 31 -9.50 23.28 -2.65
CA GLU A 31 -10.70 23.35 -3.49
C GLU A 31 -11.52 22.05 -3.43
N ILE A 32 -10.86 20.88 -3.41
CA ILE A 32 -11.55 19.59 -3.33
C ILE A 32 -12.10 19.33 -1.92
N ARG A 33 -11.35 19.69 -0.86
CA ARG A 33 -11.76 19.45 0.54
C ARG A 33 -13.08 20.12 0.92
N ASN A 34 -13.45 21.21 0.24
CA ASN A 34 -14.68 21.97 0.52
C ASN A 34 -15.90 21.44 -0.26
N ARG A 35 -15.76 20.38 -1.05
CA ARG A 35 -16.88 19.80 -1.78
C ARG A 35 -17.69 18.88 -0.87
N ASP A 36 -18.98 18.74 -1.15
CA ASP A 36 -19.82 17.73 -0.51
C ASP A 36 -19.26 16.32 -0.75
N ARG A 37 -19.66 15.36 0.09
CA ARG A 37 -19.28 13.96 -0.04
C ARG A 37 -19.58 13.44 -1.43
N GLY A 38 -18.67 12.68 -2.04
CA GLY A 38 -18.80 12.28 -3.44
C GLY A 38 -20.09 11.49 -3.74
N ALA A 39 -20.51 10.59 -2.83
CA ALA A 39 -21.78 9.88 -2.92
C ALA A 39 -23.02 10.81 -2.94
N ASP A 40 -22.94 12.01 -2.37
CA ASP A 40 -24.02 13.00 -2.36
C ASP A 40 -24.01 13.89 -3.62
N ARG A 41 -22.86 14.00 -4.30
CA ARG A 41 -22.70 14.77 -5.55
C ARG A 41 -22.99 13.95 -6.80
N MET A 42 -22.83 12.64 -6.72
CA MET A 42 -22.97 11.74 -7.86
C MET A 42 -24.42 11.51 -8.26
N GLY A 43 -24.64 11.20 -9.54
CA GLY A 43 -25.96 10.79 -10.02
C GLY A 43 -26.40 9.46 -9.42
N CYS A 44 -27.72 9.26 -9.26
CA CYS A 44 -28.30 8.05 -8.63
C CYS A 44 -27.80 6.74 -9.26
N ALA A 45 -27.61 6.72 -10.59
CA ALA A 45 -27.07 5.54 -11.28
C ALA A 45 -25.65 5.21 -10.84
N ASN A 46 -24.78 6.22 -10.70
CA ASN A 46 -23.38 6.03 -10.27
C ASN A 46 -23.32 5.48 -8.84
N VAL A 47 -24.12 6.05 -7.94
CA VAL A 47 -24.21 5.57 -6.55
C VAL A 47 -24.73 4.13 -6.53
N ALA A 48 -25.76 3.81 -7.33
CA ALA A 48 -26.28 2.45 -7.42
C ALA A 48 -25.21 1.45 -7.91
N HIS A 49 -24.40 1.80 -8.91
CA HIS A 49 -23.29 0.97 -9.37
C HIS A 49 -22.26 0.72 -8.26
N ALA A 50 -21.89 1.78 -7.52
CA ALA A 50 -20.88 1.69 -6.46
C ALA A 50 -21.29 0.81 -5.27
N VAL A 51 -22.59 0.76 -4.96
CA VAL A 51 -23.10 0.03 -3.79
C VAL A 51 -23.81 -1.27 -4.15
N ALA A 52 -23.99 -1.60 -5.44
CA ALA A 52 -24.74 -2.78 -5.87
C ALA A 52 -24.24 -4.09 -5.24
N GLY A 53 -22.90 -4.25 -5.16
CA GLY A 53 -22.25 -5.42 -4.56
C GLY A 53 -22.08 -5.38 -3.04
N ALA A 54 -22.46 -4.29 -2.37
CA ALA A 54 -22.33 -4.18 -0.92
C ALA A 54 -23.46 -4.93 -0.18
N PRO A 55 -23.25 -5.42 1.06
CA PRO A 55 -24.32 -5.92 1.92
C PRO A 55 -25.43 -4.88 2.12
N ALA A 56 -26.68 -5.33 2.33
CA ALA A 56 -27.84 -4.43 2.46
C ALA A 56 -27.66 -3.34 3.53
N ASN A 57 -27.10 -3.69 4.69
CA ASN A 57 -26.83 -2.74 5.77
C ASN A 57 -25.74 -1.72 5.39
N ASP A 58 -24.73 -2.14 4.63
CA ASP A 58 -23.68 -1.24 4.15
C ASP A 58 -24.26 -0.24 3.13
N LYS A 59 -25.17 -0.69 2.25
CA LYS A 59 -25.89 0.21 1.31
C LYS A 59 -26.69 1.27 2.06
N LEU A 60 -27.47 0.86 3.06
CA LEU A 60 -28.26 1.76 3.90
C LEU A 60 -27.36 2.81 4.54
N ARG A 61 -26.22 2.37 5.11
CA ARG A 61 -25.27 3.25 5.78
C ARG A 61 -24.63 4.27 4.85
N ILE A 62 -24.20 3.84 3.67
CA ILE A 62 -23.56 4.72 2.68
C ILE A 62 -24.57 5.77 2.17
N VAL A 63 -25.76 5.32 1.77
CA VAL A 63 -26.73 6.14 1.02
C VAL A 63 -27.68 6.91 1.94
N ALA A 64 -28.33 6.23 2.89
CA ALA A 64 -29.37 6.82 3.72
C ALA A 64 -28.81 7.47 4.99
N GLU A 65 -27.96 6.77 5.74
CA GLU A 65 -27.38 7.26 7.00
C GLU A 65 -26.21 8.24 6.77
N ARG A 66 -25.67 8.23 5.55
CA ARG A 66 -24.50 9.01 5.14
C ARG A 66 -23.27 8.80 6.02
N GLY A 67 -23.06 7.56 6.47
CA GLY A 67 -21.87 7.17 7.23
C GLY A 67 -20.58 7.24 6.40
N PRO A 68 -19.40 7.38 7.04
CA PRO A 68 -18.12 7.38 6.34
C PRO A 68 -17.85 6.05 5.63
N ASN A 69 -17.31 6.10 4.42
CA ASN A 69 -16.92 4.93 3.64
C ASN A 69 -15.41 4.90 3.36
N LEU A 70 -14.74 3.84 3.78
CA LEU A 70 -13.29 3.67 3.65
C LEU A 70 -12.94 2.91 2.36
N GLY A 71 -12.04 3.46 1.55
CA GLY A 71 -11.46 2.77 0.40
C GLY A 71 -10.25 1.94 0.80
N ILE A 72 -10.20 0.67 0.42
CA ILE A 72 -9.04 -0.22 0.66
C ILE A 72 -8.34 -0.47 -0.66
N VAL A 73 -7.06 -0.10 -0.75
CA VAL A 73 -6.17 -0.47 -1.86
C VAL A 73 -5.20 -1.52 -1.36
N THR A 74 -5.23 -2.72 -1.97
CA THR A 74 -4.47 -3.88 -1.48
C THR A 74 -3.42 -4.37 -2.47
N ALA A 75 -2.21 -4.61 -1.99
CA ALA A 75 -1.12 -5.25 -2.72
C ALA A 75 -1.03 -6.75 -2.43
N TYR A 76 -2.18 -7.43 -2.38
CA TYR A 76 -2.29 -8.85 -2.03
C TYR A 76 -1.78 -9.77 -3.14
N ASN A 77 -0.98 -10.76 -2.74
CA ASN A 77 -0.87 -12.06 -3.39
C ASN A 77 -0.51 -13.12 -2.33
N ASP A 78 -0.82 -14.38 -2.63
CA ASP A 78 -0.54 -15.53 -1.76
C ASP A 78 0.91 -16.03 -1.85
N MET A 79 1.62 -15.65 -2.92
CA MET A 79 2.99 -16.08 -3.19
C MET A 79 4.02 -15.51 -2.20
N LEU A 80 3.86 -14.25 -1.79
CA LEU A 80 4.90 -13.52 -1.05
C LEU A 80 4.55 -13.37 0.42
N SER A 81 5.51 -13.72 1.30
CA SER A 81 5.33 -13.68 2.76
C SER A 81 4.80 -12.34 3.27
N ALA A 82 5.25 -11.23 2.68
CA ALA A 82 4.85 -9.88 3.05
C ALA A 82 3.44 -9.48 2.60
N HIS A 83 2.88 -10.18 1.61
CA HIS A 83 1.61 -9.81 0.97
C HIS A 83 0.48 -10.77 1.29
N ALA A 84 0.81 -12.04 1.54
CA ALA A 84 -0.15 -13.09 1.89
C ALA A 84 -1.06 -12.71 3.08
N PRO A 85 -0.58 -12.00 4.13
CA PRO A 85 -1.45 -11.55 5.21
C PRO A 85 -2.66 -10.74 4.72
N TYR A 86 -2.54 -9.99 3.62
CA TYR A 86 -3.62 -9.14 3.11
C TYR A 86 -4.83 -9.92 2.55
N GLN A 87 -4.81 -11.26 2.51
CA GLN A 87 -5.98 -12.06 2.13
C GLN A 87 -7.18 -11.79 3.03
N GLY A 88 -6.97 -11.81 4.36
CA GLY A 88 -8.05 -11.69 5.36
C GLY A 88 -8.23 -10.28 5.94
N TYR A 89 -7.21 -9.43 5.86
CA TYR A 89 -7.25 -8.09 6.47
C TYR A 89 -8.41 -7.20 5.99
N PRO A 90 -8.76 -7.16 4.68
CA PRO A 90 -9.90 -6.36 4.23
C PRO A 90 -11.20 -6.71 4.95
N ASP A 91 -11.43 -7.97 5.31
CA ASP A 91 -12.66 -8.38 5.98
C ASP A 91 -12.65 -8.02 7.47
N ILE A 92 -11.49 -8.12 8.13
CA ILE A 92 -11.28 -7.60 9.49
C ILE A 92 -11.56 -6.09 9.52
N ILE A 93 -10.97 -5.33 8.59
CA ILE A 93 -11.16 -3.88 8.48
C ILE A 93 -12.64 -3.53 8.28
N LYS A 94 -13.34 -4.24 7.38
CA LYS A 94 -14.78 -4.04 7.16
C LYS A 94 -15.59 -4.33 8.42
N HIS A 95 -15.24 -5.37 9.17
CA HIS A 95 -15.89 -5.71 10.42
C HIS A 95 -15.74 -4.58 11.45
N GLU A 96 -14.50 -4.13 11.70
CA GLU A 96 -14.21 -3.06 12.65
C GLU A 96 -14.85 -1.72 12.24
N ALA A 97 -14.77 -1.37 10.95
CA ALA A 97 -15.41 -0.16 10.41
C ALA A 97 -16.91 -0.17 10.71
N ARG A 98 -17.58 -1.32 10.57
CA ARG A 98 -19.01 -1.43 10.87
C ARG A 98 -19.34 -1.18 12.32
N GLY A 99 -18.51 -1.67 13.24
CA GLY A 99 -18.65 -1.43 14.69
C GLY A 99 -18.52 0.05 15.07
N LEU A 100 -17.80 0.84 14.26
CA LEU A 100 -17.59 2.27 14.43
C LEU A 100 -18.57 3.16 13.63
N GLY A 101 -19.63 2.56 13.05
CA GLY A 101 -20.61 3.31 12.26
C GLY A 101 -20.12 3.74 10.87
N ALA A 102 -19.01 3.17 10.39
CA ALA A 102 -18.49 3.37 9.04
C ALA A 102 -18.75 2.12 8.16
N THR A 103 -18.42 2.22 6.88
CA THR A 103 -18.29 1.10 5.95
C THR A 103 -16.89 1.07 5.36
N ALA A 104 -16.50 -0.06 4.76
CA ALA A 104 -15.28 -0.15 3.97
C ALA A 104 -15.51 -1.00 2.72
N GLN A 105 -14.85 -0.64 1.63
CA GLN A 105 -14.89 -1.40 0.38
C GLN A 105 -13.47 -1.53 -0.18
N VAL A 106 -13.18 -2.66 -0.82
CA VAL A 106 -11.96 -2.79 -1.60
C VAL A 106 -12.13 -1.95 -2.86
N ALA A 107 -11.39 -0.85 -2.91
CA ALA A 107 -11.38 0.12 -4.00
C ALA A 107 -10.63 -0.42 -5.23
N GLY A 108 -9.61 -1.25 -4.98
CA GLY A 108 -8.86 -1.93 -6.03
C GLY A 108 -7.66 -2.72 -5.50
N GLY A 109 -7.09 -3.54 -6.38
CA GLY A 109 -5.82 -4.19 -6.16
C GLY A 109 -4.70 -3.51 -6.94
N VAL A 110 -3.48 -3.55 -6.42
CA VAL A 110 -2.27 -3.11 -7.13
C VAL A 110 -1.33 -4.29 -7.37
N PRO A 111 -0.54 -4.29 -8.45
CA PRO A 111 0.44 -5.34 -8.67
C PRO A 111 1.49 -5.32 -7.55
N ALA A 112 1.94 -6.50 -7.15
CA ALA A 112 2.81 -6.65 -5.98
C ALA A 112 3.94 -7.63 -6.29
N MET A 113 5.09 -7.09 -6.68
CA MET A 113 6.31 -7.89 -6.93
C MET A 113 7.24 -7.88 -5.71
N CYS A 114 8.16 -8.85 -5.66
CA CYS A 114 9.18 -8.94 -4.63
C CYS A 114 10.57 -8.91 -5.26
N ASP A 115 11.36 -7.91 -4.89
CA ASP A 115 12.75 -7.79 -5.31
C ASP A 115 13.57 -9.01 -4.85
N GLY A 116 13.31 -9.56 -3.66
CA GLY A 116 13.97 -10.76 -3.17
C GLY A 116 13.74 -12.00 -4.03
N VAL A 117 12.61 -12.09 -4.74
CA VAL A 117 12.32 -13.19 -5.68
C VAL A 117 12.93 -12.94 -7.04
N THR A 118 12.91 -11.70 -7.53
CA THR A 118 13.42 -11.37 -8.87
C THR A 118 14.92 -11.07 -8.90
N GLN A 119 15.58 -10.98 -7.75
CA GLN A 119 17.00 -10.64 -7.65
C GLN A 119 17.89 -11.59 -8.45
N GLY A 120 18.71 -11.01 -9.33
CA GLY A 120 19.61 -11.78 -10.21
C GLY A 120 18.90 -12.43 -11.41
N THR A 121 17.64 -12.09 -11.68
CA THR A 121 16.85 -12.61 -12.81
C THR A 121 16.38 -11.48 -13.74
N PRO A 122 16.01 -11.77 -15.00
CA PRO A 122 15.46 -10.75 -15.92
C PRO A 122 14.24 -10.00 -15.39
N GLY A 123 13.48 -10.58 -14.45
CA GLY A 123 12.34 -9.90 -13.82
C GLY A 123 12.72 -8.66 -13.00
N MET A 124 13.99 -8.53 -12.59
CA MET A 124 14.48 -7.36 -11.85
C MET A 124 14.39 -6.07 -12.68
N GLU A 125 14.42 -6.17 -14.02
CA GLU A 125 14.24 -5.02 -14.92
C GLU A 125 12.91 -4.30 -14.70
N LEU A 126 11.88 -5.01 -14.21
CA LEU A 126 10.56 -4.44 -13.91
C LEU A 126 10.44 -3.85 -12.49
N SER A 127 11.45 -4.02 -11.62
CA SER A 127 11.39 -3.60 -10.22
C SER A 127 11.01 -2.13 -10.08
N LEU A 128 11.81 -1.23 -10.65
CA LEU A 128 11.53 0.20 -10.50
C LEU A 128 10.26 0.63 -11.24
N PHE A 129 9.99 0.08 -12.43
CA PHE A 129 8.78 0.39 -13.20
C PHE A 129 7.49 -0.02 -12.45
N SER A 130 7.56 -1.06 -11.62
CA SER A 130 6.41 -1.47 -10.81
C SER A 130 5.91 -0.35 -9.90
N ARG A 131 6.79 0.52 -9.39
CA ARG A 131 6.39 1.68 -8.57
C ARG A 131 5.39 2.58 -9.30
N ASP A 132 5.68 2.89 -10.55
CA ASP A 132 4.87 3.82 -11.34
C ASP A 132 3.55 3.17 -11.77
N LEU A 133 3.59 1.86 -12.08
CA LEU A 133 2.38 1.08 -12.31
C LEU A 133 1.48 1.03 -11.06
N ILE A 134 2.07 0.78 -9.89
CA ILE A 134 1.34 0.77 -8.61
C ILE A 134 0.75 2.15 -8.32
N ALA A 135 1.49 3.23 -8.57
CA ALA A 135 0.98 4.59 -8.42
C ALA A 135 -0.25 4.84 -9.30
N MET A 136 -0.18 4.45 -10.57
CA MET A 136 -1.32 4.56 -11.49
C MET A 136 -2.50 3.69 -11.04
N SER A 137 -2.27 2.43 -10.71
CA SER A 137 -3.33 1.51 -10.22
C SER A 137 -3.99 2.03 -8.95
N THR A 138 -3.22 2.60 -8.03
CA THR A 138 -3.73 3.22 -6.79
C THR A 138 -4.61 4.41 -7.10
N ALA A 139 -4.15 5.31 -7.99
CA ALA A 139 -4.95 6.46 -8.40
C ALA A 139 -6.26 6.01 -9.06
N VAL A 140 -6.20 5.03 -9.97
CA VAL A 140 -7.39 4.44 -10.63
C VAL A 140 -8.37 3.88 -9.59
N ALA A 141 -7.89 3.14 -8.59
CA ALA A 141 -8.72 2.59 -7.53
C ALA A 141 -9.49 3.67 -6.74
N LEU A 142 -8.92 4.86 -6.57
CA LEU A 142 -9.54 5.95 -5.82
C LEU A 142 -10.45 6.87 -6.67
N THR A 143 -10.51 6.69 -7.99
CA THR A 143 -11.29 7.56 -8.89
C THR A 143 -12.81 7.50 -8.67
N HIS A 144 -13.31 6.48 -7.99
CA HIS A 144 -14.74 6.22 -7.80
C HIS A 144 -15.49 7.32 -7.02
N ASP A 145 -14.80 8.25 -6.35
CA ASP A 145 -15.40 9.35 -5.58
C ASP A 145 -16.42 8.86 -4.52
N MET A 146 -16.20 7.66 -3.99
CA MET A 146 -17.07 6.99 -3.01
C MET A 146 -16.50 6.97 -1.59
N PHE A 147 -15.27 7.44 -1.41
CA PHE A 147 -14.50 7.21 -0.19
C PHE A 147 -14.25 8.51 0.56
N ASP A 148 -14.38 8.45 1.88
CA ASP A 148 -14.11 9.55 2.81
C ASP A 148 -12.69 9.47 3.40
N ALA A 149 -12.08 8.29 3.33
CA ALA A 149 -10.68 8.03 3.70
C ALA A 149 -10.20 6.76 2.98
N ALA A 150 -8.88 6.54 2.97
CA ALA A 150 -8.28 5.40 2.29
C ALA A 150 -7.23 4.67 3.12
N LEU A 151 -7.22 3.34 3.00
CA LEU A 151 -6.26 2.43 3.62
C LEU A 151 -5.38 1.79 2.54
N MET A 152 -4.08 1.98 2.67
CA MET A 152 -3.06 1.48 1.74
C MET A 152 -2.40 0.24 2.34
N LEU A 153 -2.85 -0.94 1.91
CA LEU A 153 -2.33 -2.24 2.36
C LEU A 153 -1.16 -2.64 1.46
N GLY A 154 0.04 -2.24 1.86
CA GLY A 154 1.28 -2.59 1.16
C GLY A 154 2.51 -2.21 1.96
N VAL A 155 3.62 -2.90 1.71
CA VAL A 155 4.80 -2.79 2.58
C VAL A 155 6.15 -3.01 1.88
N CYS A 156 6.20 -3.74 0.76
CA CYS A 156 7.47 -3.95 0.05
C CYS A 156 8.01 -2.67 -0.62
N ASP A 157 9.32 -2.71 -0.88
CA ASP A 157 10.19 -1.67 -1.42
C ASP A 157 9.52 -0.69 -2.40
N LYS A 158 8.94 -1.21 -3.48
CA LYS A 158 8.35 -0.39 -4.56
C LYS A 158 6.86 -0.14 -4.38
N ILE A 159 6.22 -0.93 -3.50
CA ILE A 159 4.80 -0.85 -3.20
C ILE A 159 4.50 0.41 -2.37
N VAL A 160 5.22 0.62 -1.26
CA VAL A 160 4.99 1.78 -0.39
C VAL A 160 5.08 3.12 -1.14
N PRO A 161 6.17 3.41 -1.89
CA PRO A 161 6.24 4.66 -2.65
C PRO A 161 5.22 4.72 -3.80
N GLY A 162 4.89 3.59 -4.44
CA GLY A 162 3.84 3.55 -5.47
C GLY A 162 2.48 3.94 -4.90
N LEU A 163 2.06 3.29 -3.81
CA LEU A 163 0.83 3.62 -3.08
C LEU A 163 0.81 5.09 -2.63
N LEU A 164 1.94 5.62 -2.15
CA LEU A 164 2.07 7.03 -1.77
C LEU A 164 1.87 7.98 -2.94
N ILE A 165 2.54 7.76 -4.07
CA ILE A 165 2.41 8.62 -5.26
C ILE A 165 0.95 8.62 -5.76
N GLY A 166 0.33 7.44 -5.81
CA GLY A 166 -1.08 7.32 -6.22
C GLY A 166 -2.04 7.99 -5.23
N ALA A 167 -1.87 7.75 -3.93
CA ALA A 167 -2.69 8.38 -2.90
C ALA A 167 -2.56 9.92 -2.89
N LEU A 168 -1.36 10.45 -3.17
CA LEU A 168 -1.16 11.90 -3.25
C LEU A 168 -1.97 12.56 -4.37
N HIS A 169 -2.37 11.84 -5.42
CA HIS A 169 -3.32 12.37 -6.42
C HIS A 169 -4.69 12.69 -5.79
N PHE A 170 -5.03 11.98 -4.71
CA PHE A 170 -6.21 12.16 -3.89
C PHE A 170 -5.88 12.68 -2.49
N GLY A 171 -4.82 13.49 -2.35
CA GLY A 171 -4.30 13.93 -1.04
C GLY A 171 -5.26 14.78 -0.16
N HIS A 172 -6.50 15.00 -0.61
CA HIS A 172 -7.59 15.54 0.20
C HIS A 172 -8.24 14.45 1.06
N LEU A 173 -8.10 13.17 0.70
CA LEU A 173 -8.53 12.02 1.48
C LEU A 173 -7.53 11.74 2.61
N PRO A 174 -7.99 11.68 3.88
CA PRO A 174 -7.21 11.07 4.95
C PRO A 174 -6.77 9.66 4.51
N THR A 175 -5.47 9.43 4.51
CA THR A 175 -4.89 8.17 4.02
C THR A 175 -3.95 7.58 5.07
N VAL A 176 -4.11 6.29 5.35
CA VAL A 176 -3.27 5.54 6.30
C VAL A 176 -2.61 4.35 5.61
N PHE A 177 -1.32 4.15 5.86
CA PHE A 177 -0.57 2.98 5.42
C PHE A 177 -0.66 1.87 6.45
N VAL A 178 -0.99 0.66 6.00
CA VAL A 178 -1.19 -0.52 6.84
C VAL A 178 -0.16 -1.58 6.45
N PRO A 179 1.03 -1.56 7.07
CA PRO A 179 2.04 -2.58 6.83
C PRO A 179 1.59 -3.92 7.39
N ALA A 180 1.92 -5.02 6.72
CA ALA A 180 1.61 -6.38 7.19
C ALA A 180 2.40 -6.79 8.45
N GLY A 181 3.49 -6.08 8.76
CA GLY A 181 4.41 -6.40 9.85
C GLY A 181 5.66 -7.19 9.39
N PRO A 182 6.70 -7.25 10.23
CA PRO A 182 7.91 -8.02 9.95
C PRO A 182 7.69 -9.52 10.13
N MET A 183 8.51 -10.33 9.46
CA MET A 183 8.63 -11.75 9.77
C MET A 183 9.16 -11.97 11.20
N ALA A 184 8.88 -13.14 11.77
CA ALA A 184 9.53 -13.56 13.00
C ALA A 184 11.04 -13.75 12.78
N SER A 185 11.82 -13.78 13.86
CA SER A 185 13.27 -14.03 13.76
C SER A 185 13.55 -15.49 13.41
N GLY A 186 14.26 -15.70 12.30
CA GLY A 186 14.68 -17.02 11.81
C GLY A 186 16.18 -17.24 11.93
N LEU A 187 16.76 -17.93 10.96
CA LEU A 187 18.21 -18.08 10.86
C LEU A 187 18.91 -16.71 10.79
N SER A 188 19.90 -16.50 11.66
CA SER A 188 20.63 -15.22 11.72
C SER A 188 21.38 -14.94 10.42
N ASN A 189 21.56 -13.65 10.09
CA ASN A 189 22.31 -13.23 8.90
C ASN A 189 23.74 -13.79 8.88
N THR A 190 24.41 -13.87 10.03
CA THR A 190 25.76 -14.45 10.14
C THR A 190 25.77 -15.94 9.79
N ALA A 191 24.82 -16.71 10.33
CA ALA A 191 24.71 -18.14 10.03
C ALA A 191 24.35 -18.38 8.56
N LYS A 192 23.41 -17.60 8.02
CA LYS A 192 23.04 -17.63 6.60
C LYS A 192 24.24 -17.31 5.69
N SER A 193 25.01 -16.28 6.00
CA SER A 193 26.21 -15.90 5.22
C SER A 193 27.24 -17.03 5.22
N LYS A 194 27.47 -17.68 6.36
CA LYS A 194 28.40 -18.81 6.45
C LYS A 194 27.99 -19.97 5.54
N VAL A 195 26.70 -20.28 5.43
CA VAL A 195 26.21 -21.33 4.51
C VAL A 195 26.40 -20.92 3.05
N ARG A 196 26.21 -19.64 2.71
CA ARG A 196 26.52 -19.11 1.37
C ARG A 196 28.00 -19.24 1.02
N ASP A 197 28.89 -18.94 1.96
CA ASP A 197 30.34 -19.08 1.79
C ASP A 197 30.73 -20.54 1.55
N GLN A 198 30.16 -21.47 2.33
CA GLN A 198 30.37 -22.91 2.16
C GLN A 198 29.83 -23.42 0.83
N ALA A 199 28.69 -22.91 0.36
CA ALA A 199 28.14 -23.25 -0.96
C ALA A 199 29.05 -22.76 -2.08
N ALA A 200 29.60 -21.55 -1.99
CA ALA A 200 30.57 -21.01 -2.95
C ALA A 200 31.88 -21.83 -3.00
N GLN A 201 32.26 -22.45 -1.89
CA GLN A 201 33.40 -23.38 -1.80
C GLN A 201 33.09 -24.81 -2.27
N GLY A 202 31.83 -25.11 -2.65
CA GLY A 202 31.40 -26.46 -3.03
C GLY A 202 31.19 -27.42 -1.85
N LEU A 203 31.26 -26.93 -0.60
CA LEU A 203 31.07 -27.73 0.61
C LEU A 203 29.59 -28.01 0.90
N VAL A 204 28.68 -27.17 0.37
CA VAL A 204 27.23 -27.31 0.51
C VAL A 204 26.59 -27.27 -0.88
N GLY A 205 25.79 -28.30 -1.19
CA GLY A 205 25.01 -28.35 -2.43
C GLY A 205 23.73 -27.51 -2.37
N ARG A 206 23.02 -27.41 -3.52
CA ARG A 206 21.78 -26.63 -3.67
C ARG A 206 20.74 -26.90 -2.57
N LYS A 207 20.58 -28.17 -2.16
CA LYS A 207 19.62 -28.57 -1.13
C LYS A 207 19.92 -27.89 0.22
N GLY A 208 21.17 -27.98 0.70
CA GLY A 208 21.56 -27.40 1.98
C GLY A 208 21.54 -25.86 1.97
N LEU A 209 21.88 -25.24 0.82
CA LEU A 209 21.72 -23.79 0.67
C LEU A 209 20.25 -23.37 0.74
N LEU A 210 19.36 -24.08 0.04
CA LEU A 210 17.93 -23.79 0.06
C LEU A 210 17.32 -23.96 1.45
N GLU A 211 17.69 -25.02 2.18
CA GLU A 211 17.24 -25.24 3.56
C GLU A 211 17.63 -24.07 4.48
N ALA A 212 18.85 -23.55 4.35
CA ALA A 212 19.29 -22.38 5.11
C ALA A 212 18.53 -21.09 4.74
N GLU A 213 18.26 -20.87 3.44
CA GLU A 213 17.47 -19.72 2.99
C GLU A 213 16.02 -19.81 3.47
N MET A 214 15.39 -21.00 3.41
CA MET A 214 14.04 -21.23 3.92
C MET A 214 13.95 -21.07 5.44
N ALA A 215 15.01 -21.42 6.18
CA ALA A 215 15.08 -21.18 7.62
C ALA A 215 15.21 -19.67 7.97
N ALA A 216 15.70 -18.85 7.05
CA ALA A 216 15.67 -17.39 7.19
C ALA A 216 14.27 -16.85 6.85
N TYR A 217 13.74 -17.22 5.67
CA TYR A 217 12.43 -16.80 5.16
C TYR A 217 11.31 -17.81 5.52
N HIS A 218 11.00 -17.93 6.80
CA HIS A 218 10.25 -19.05 7.38
C HIS A 218 8.82 -18.72 7.83
N SER A 219 8.41 -17.45 7.80
CA SER A 219 7.08 -17.02 8.24
C SER A 219 6.48 -15.97 7.31
N VAL A 220 5.19 -15.70 7.48
CA VAL A 220 4.57 -14.49 6.88
C VAL A 220 5.19 -13.22 7.49
N GLY A 221 5.20 -12.14 6.71
CA GLY A 221 5.76 -10.84 7.07
C GLY A 221 6.81 -10.33 6.08
N THR A 222 7.29 -9.12 6.36
CA THR A 222 8.38 -8.45 5.62
C THR A 222 9.77 -8.85 6.09
N CYS A 223 10.75 -8.68 5.19
CA CYS A 223 12.17 -8.95 5.41
C CYS A 223 12.76 -8.15 6.57
#